data_AF-A0A0G4IBC4-F1
#
_entry.id   AF-A0A0G4IBC4-F1
#
_cell.length_a   1.000
_cell.length_b   1.000
_cell.length_c   1.000
_cell.angle_alpha   90.00
_cell.angle_beta   90.00
_cell.angle_gamma   90.00
#
_symmetry.space_group_name_H-M   'P 1'
#
loop_
_entity.id
_entity.type
_entity.pdbx_description
1 polymer ?
#
loop_
_entity_poly.entity_id
_entity_poly.type
_entity_poly.pdbx_seq_one_letter_code
_entity_poly.pdbx_strand_id
1 'polypeptide(L)'
;MARKDATQQKENGREKETAGSVSSSSPSEALVGEVSGEGGASVSIRAVQPSGTRNIGGLELNVNLVPERLRIGPWSVFAHLFVIGVGIFLVLLSPSAVATGGELKAPSPGEFLSMNPPGLFYLVGTFWCWFVLAYMFCFVGWGPMMSYTMWSWSLLTLRYTFATTGASGILWLAWTEWLAEALRFVALANACITFFLWWLILVPFIYYTQDAEGRRAFVKLNLSFFLMNIHVLNFPLALLDFLYNARTLILFDLWVALLVAWVYLTFYLYVLDKIGVHLYVILTPRTPLCALNYTLVLLIYVGIFAALNGITGSWSGTQAG
;
A
#
# COMPACT_ATOMS: atom_id res chain seq x y z
N MET A 1 4.91 -53.17 68.24
CA MET A 1 3.74 -54.05 68.04
C MET A 1 2.50 -53.25 68.45
N ALA A 2 1.40 -53.39 67.71
CA ALA A 2 0.10 -52.70 67.84
C ALA A 2 -0.10 -51.41 66.99
N ARG A 3 -0.83 -51.64 65.89
CA ARG A 3 -1.61 -50.68 65.09
C ARG A 3 -2.58 -49.88 65.96
N LYS A 4 -2.83 -48.62 65.59
CA LYS A 4 -4.13 -47.99 65.78
C LYS A 4 -4.54 -47.25 64.52
N ASP A 5 -5.79 -47.48 64.18
CA ASP A 5 -6.51 -47.07 62.98
C ASP A 5 -6.84 -45.57 63.00
N ALA A 6 -6.87 -44.97 61.80
CA ALA A 6 -7.53 -43.69 61.57
C ALA A 6 -8.34 -43.80 60.28
N THR A 7 -9.63 -44.08 60.47
CA THR A 7 -10.70 -43.97 59.50
C THR A 7 -11.30 -42.57 59.63
N GLN A 8 -11.23 -41.75 58.57
CA GLN A 8 -12.15 -40.61 58.35
C GLN A 8 -12.12 -40.27 56.86
N GLN A 9 -13.11 -40.80 56.13
CA GLN A 9 -14.30 -40.09 55.63
C GLN A 9 -13.98 -39.15 54.45
N LYS A 10 -14.23 -39.70 53.26
CA LYS A 10 -14.08 -39.08 51.95
C LYS A 10 -15.47 -38.62 51.52
N GLU A 11 -15.76 -37.32 51.65
CA GLU A 11 -16.99 -36.73 51.14
C GLU A 11 -16.83 -36.34 49.67
N ASN A 12 -17.83 -36.76 48.89
CA ASN A 12 -18.02 -36.51 47.47
C ASN A 12 -18.50 -35.09 47.23
N GLY A 13 -17.67 -34.25 46.58
CA GLY A 13 -18.10 -33.02 45.92
C GLY A 13 -18.23 -33.25 44.42
N ARG A 14 -19.44 -33.53 43.95
CA ARG A 14 -19.79 -33.72 42.53
C ARG A 14 -20.29 -32.38 41.99
N GLU A 15 -19.41 -31.58 41.41
CA GLU A 15 -19.81 -30.37 40.69
C GLU A 15 -20.41 -30.74 39.33
N LYS A 16 -21.61 -30.21 39.09
CA LYS A 16 -22.36 -30.30 37.84
C LYS A 16 -21.78 -29.29 36.86
N GLU A 17 -21.17 -29.76 35.77
CA GLU A 17 -20.97 -28.98 34.57
C GLU A 17 -22.34 -28.57 34.00
N THR A 18 -22.62 -27.28 33.99
CA THR A 18 -23.72 -26.69 33.24
C THR A 18 -23.14 -26.07 31.98
N ALA A 19 -23.64 -26.56 30.84
CA ALA A 19 -23.31 -26.08 29.51
C ALA A 19 -23.76 -24.62 29.35
N GLY A 20 -22.80 -23.70 29.25
CA GLY A 20 -23.03 -22.32 28.83
C GLY A 20 -23.01 -22.24 27.30
N SER A 21 -24.16 -21.96 26.70
CA SER A 21 -24.31 -21.60 25.29
C SER A 21 -23.59 -20.28 25.00
N VAL A 22 -22.61 -20.31 24.10
CA VAL A 22 -21.94 -19.10 23.59
C VAL A 22 -22.86 -18.46 22.55
N SER A 23 -23.55 -17.39 22.94
CA SER A 23 -24.23 -16.50 21.99
C SER A 23 -23.21 -15.52 21.42
N SER A 24 -22.96 -15.60 20.12
CA SER A 24 -22.22 -14.59 19.36
C SER A 24 -23.08 -13.33 19.19
N SER A 25 -22.89 -12.34 20.05
CA SER A 25 -23.38 -10.98 19.81
C SER A 25 -22.31 -10.17 19.07
N SER A 26 -22.68 -9.68 17.89
CA SER A 26 -21.95 -8.69 17.11
C SER A 26 -21.83 -7.37 17.88
N PRO A 27 -20.69 -6.68 17.89
CA PRO A 27 -20.61 -5.32 18.39
C PRO A 27 -20.91 -4.35 17.24
N SER A 28 -22.18 -4.04 17.05
CA SER A 28 -22.60 -2.75 16.53
C SER A 28 -22.94 -1.87 17.74
N GLU A 29 -22.60 -0.59 17.65
CA GLU A 29 -22.89 0.51 18.59
C GLU A 29 -21.74 0.93 19.51
N ALA A 30 -21.07 2.01 19.10
CA ALA A 30 -20.55 3.02 20.00
C ALA A 30 -20.56 4.36 19.27
N LEU A 31 -21.70 5.07 19.31
CA LEU A 31 -21.81 6.52 19.11
C LEU A 31 -23.26 6.98 19.39
N VAL A 32 -23.62 7.05 20.66
CA VAL A 32 -24.69 7.95 21.14
C VAL A 32 -24.13 8.64 22.38
N GLY A 33 -23.69 9.89 22.20
CA GLY A 33 -23.34 10.78 23.30
C GLY A 33 -24.56 11.62 23.65
N GLU A 34 -25.09 11.40 24.84
CA GLU A 34 -26.10 12.23 25.50
C GLU A 34 -25.52 13.63 25.79
N VAL A 35 -26.24 14.68 25.38
CA VAL A 35 -25.91 16.07 25.71
C VAL A 35 -26.93 16.56 26.73
N SER A 36 -26.49 16.79 27.96
CA SER A 36 -27.17 17.68 28.90
C SER A 36 -26.15 18.45 29.73
N GLY A 37 -26.44 19.72 30.00
CA GLY A 37 -25.72 20.53 30.98
C GLY A 37 -25.26 21.91 30.48
N GLU A 38 -26.11 22.91 30.68
CA GLU A 38 -25.73 24.33 30.69
C GLU A 38 -24.67 24.59 31.77
N GLY A 39 -23.57 25.25 31.42
CA GLY A 39 -22.56 25.68 32.38
C GLY A 39 -21.21 25.94 31.72
N GLY A 40 -20.86 27.22 31.56
CA GLY A 40 -19.63 27.67 30.92
C GLY A 40 -18.38 27.08 31.59
N ALA A 41 -17.70 26.20 30.87
CA ALA A 41 -16.34 25.76 31.14
C ALA A 41 -15.58 25.72 29.81
N SER A 42 -14.39 26.33 29.77
CA SER A 42 -13.50 26.26 28.62
C SER A 42 -13.19 24.81 28.29
N VAL A 43 -13.68 24.34 27.14
CA VAL A 43 -13.40 22.99 26.62
C VAL A 43 -11.93 22.95 26.18
N SER A 44 -11.06 22.56 27.10
CA SER A 44 -9.73 22.05 26.76
C SER A 44 -9.95 20.71 26.05
N ILE A 45 -9.96 20.71 24.72
CA ILE A 45 -9.82 19.50 23.90
C ILE A 45 -8.41 18.95 24.16
N ARG A 46 -8.24 18.19 25.25
CA ARG A 46 -7.12 17.26 25.34
C ARG A 46 -7.38 16.21 24.27
N ALA A 47 -6.61 16.27 23.18
CA ALA A 47 -6.45 15.13 22.32
C ALA A 47 -6.10 13.95 23.23
N VAL A 48 -7.05 13.02 23.38
CA VAL A 48 -6.81 11.76 24.07
C VAL A 48 -5.69 11.12 23.28
N GLN A 49 -4.46 11.17 23.80
CA GLN A 49 -3.40 10.33 23.27
C GLN A 49 -3.93 8.90 23.39
N PRO A 50 -4.03 8.15 22.29
CA PRO A 50 -4.42 6.76 22.38
C PRO A 50 -3.28 6.02 23.08
N SER A 51 -3.34 5.99 24.41
CA SER A 51 -2.50 5.16 25.27
C SER A 51 -2.90 3.68 25.21
N GLY A 52 -3.84 3.33 24.32
CA GLY A 52 -4.18 1.96 23.99
C GLY A 52 -3.37 1.52 22.78
N THR A 53 -2.42 0.63 23.00
CA THR A 53 -1.81 -0.20 21.95
C THR A 53 -2.93 -0.89 21.16
N ARG A 54 -3.22 -0.40 19.96
CA ARG A 54 -4.13 -1.09 19.05
C ARG A 54 -3.38 -2.28 18.47
N ASN A 55 -3.75 -3.45 18.96
CA ASN A 55 -3.18 -4.73 18.58
C ASN A 55 -3.71 -5.12 17.18
N ILE A 56 -3.16 -4.53 16.12
CA ILE A 56 -3.46 -4.93 14.74
C ILE A 56 -2.52 -6.11 14.43
N GLY A 57 -3.01 -7.33 14.69
CA GLY A 57 -2.31 -8.56 14.28
C GLY A 57 -0.99 -8.85 15.01
N GLY A 58 -0.81 -8.37 16.24
CA GLY A 58 0.35 -8.73 17.07
C GLY A 58 1.66 -8.01 16.73
N LEU A 59 1.66 -7.08 15.77
CA LEU A 59 2.80 -6.17 15.57
C LEU A 59 2.48 -4.84 16.22
N GLU A 60 2.87 -4.67 17.48
CA GLU A 60 3.04 -3.33 18.05
C GLU A 60 4.21 -2.68 17.33
N LEU A 61 3.94 -2.01 16.22
CA LEU A 61 4.93 -1.16 15.57
C LEU A 61 5.24 -0.07 16.59
N ASN A 62 6.35 -0.23 17.31
CA ASN A 62 6.72 0.63 18.42
C ASN A 62 7.08 2.00 17.85
N VAL A 63 6.05 2.80 17.60
CA VAL A 63 6.15 4.18 17.12
C VAL A 63 6.99 5.04 18.06
N ASN A 64 7.27 4.57 19.28
CA ASN A 64 8.17 5.24 20.22
C ASN A 64 9.65 5.12 19.82
N LEU A 65 10.02 4.29 18.84
CA LEU A 65 11.35 4.31 18.24
C LEU A 65 11.64 5.65 17.54
N VAL A 66 10.59 6.37 17.11
CA VAL A 66 10.72 7.69 16.50
C VAL A 66 10.64 8.76 17.59
N PRO A 67 11.65 9.64 17.71
CA PRO A 67 11.62 10.76 18.65
C PRO A 67 10.31 11.53 18.54
N GLU A 68 9.73 11.92 19.67
CA GLU A 68 8.43 12.59 19.72
C GLU A 68 8.38 13.84 18.83
N ARG A 69 9.46 14.63 18.79
CA ARG A 69 9.58 15.80 17.90
C ARG A 69 9.40 15.51 16.40
N LEU A 70 9.59 14.26 15.97
CA LEU A 70 9.41 13.82 14.58
C LEU A 70 8.03 13.21 14.32
N ARG A 71 7.26 12.94 15.39
CA ARG A 71 5.86 12.47 15.35
C ARG A 71 4.87 13.62 15.57
N ILE A 72 5.19 14.51 16.50
CA ILE A 72 4.35 15.62 16.93
C ILE A 72 5.16 16.90 16.77
N GLY A 73 4.55 17.91 16.15
CA GLY A 73 5.20 19.20 15.93
C GLY A 73 4.78 19.86 14.62
N PRO A 74 5.15 21.14 14.45
CA PRO A 74 4.88 21.86 13.22
C PRO A 74 5.67 21.24 12.08
N TRP A 75 5.04 21.23 10.91
CA TRP A 75 5.75 20.84 9.70
C TRP A 75 6.81 21.88 9.35
N SER A 76 7.88 21.41 8.73
CA SER A 76 8.86 22.28 8.11
C SER A 76 8.20 23.08 6.98
N VAL A 77 8.57 24.36 6.85
CA VAL A 77 8.17 25.18 5.69
C VAL A 77 8.65 24.54 4.39
N PHE A 78 9.80 23.86 4.42
CA PHE A 78 10.34 23.14 3.26
C PHE A 78 9.42 22.00 2.77
N ALA A 79 8.68 21.32 3.65
CA ALA A 79 7.73 20.29 3.22
C ALA A 79 6.61 20.89 2.35
N HIS A 80 6.06 22.02 2.78
CA HIS A 80 5.00 22.72 2.05
C HIS A 80 5.51 23.29 0.72
N LEU A 81 6.64 23.99 0.75
CA LEU A 81 7.26 24.55 -0.44
C LEU A 81 7.60 23.45 -1.45
N PHE A 82 8.07 22.29 -0.98
CA PHE A 82 8.35 21.15 -1.84
C PHE A 82 7.07 20.61 -2.50
N VAL A 83 6.01 20.32 -1.73
CA VAL A 83 4.76 19.77 -2.29
C VAL A 83 4.14 20.75 -3.29
N ILE A 84 4.09 22.05 -2.96
CA ILE A 84 3.57 23.08 -3.86
C ILE A 84 4.46 23.21 -5.10
N GLY A 85 5.78 23.26 -4.93
CA GLY A 85 6.73 23.40 -6.02
C GLY A 85 6.67 22.24 -7.01
N VAL A 86 6.59 20.99 -6.51
CA VAL A 86 6.40 19.80 -7.37
C VAL A 86 5.04 19.82 -8.05
N GLY A 87 3.98 20.24 -7.35
CA GLY A 87 2.65 20.39 -7.97
C GLY A 87 2.65 21.38 -9.13
N ILE A 88 3.25 22.57 -8.92
CA ILE A 88 3.42 23.58 -9.98
C ILE A 88 4.26 23.02 -11.12
N PHE A 89 5.38 22.36 -10.83
CA PHE A 89 6.24 21.73 -11.84
C PHE A 89 5.46 20.72 -12.69
N LEU A 90 4.66 19.84 -12.08
CA LEU A 90 3.84 18.86 -12.79
C LEU A 90 2.76 19.51 -13.66
N VAL A 91 2.14 20.59 -13.19
CA VAL A 91 1.18 21.37 -13.98
C VAL A 91 1.88 22.01 -15.18
N LEU A 92 3.04 22.63 -14.99
CA LEU A 92 3.82 23.24 -16.08
C LEU A 92 4.36 22.22 -17.08
N LEU A 93 4.68 21.01 -16.62
CA LEU A 93 5.12 19.89 -17.48
C LEU A 93 3.96 19.25 -18.26
N SER A 94 2.72 19.43 -17.81
CA SER A 94 1.55 18.75 -18.37
C SER A 94 1.33 18.96 -19.87
N PRO A 95 1.52 20.17 -20.48
CA PRO A 95 1.30 20.33 -21.92
C PRO A 95 2.27 19.49 -22.76
N SER A 96 3.56 19.45 -22.36
CA SER A 96 4.57 18.64 -23.03
C SER A 96 4.30 17.14 -22.84
N ALA A 97 3.93 16.74 -21.63
CA ALA A 97 3.57 15.34 -21.36
C ALA A 97 2.35 14.90 -22.17
N VAL A 98 1.27 15.68 -22.15
CA VAL A 98 0.02 15.39 -22.90
C VAL A 98 0.26 15.38 -24.41
N ALA A 99 1.11 16.27 -24.93
CA ALA A 99 1.49 16.26 -26.34
C ALA A 99 2.12 14.93 -26.76
N THR A 100 3.05 14.39 -25.95
CA THR A 100 3.60 13.04 -26.19
C THR A 100 2.56 11.94 -25.97
N GLY A 101 1.61 12.14 -25.05
CA GLY A 101 0.51 11.20 -24.79
C GLY A 101 -0.45 11.04 -25.97
N GLY A 102 -0.57 12.05 -26.84
CA GLY A 102 -1.31 11.93 -28.09
C GLY A 102 -0.71 10.92 -29.08
N GLU A 103 0.56 10.56 -28.88
CA GLU A 103 1.24 9.50 -29.64
C GLU A 103 0.99 8.10 -29.07
N LEU A 104 0.32 7.98 -27.91
CA LEU A 104 -0.15 6.70 -27.40
C LEU A 104 -1.22 6.17 -28.36
N LYS A 105 -0.76 5.35 -29.31
CA LYS A 105 -1.67 4.53 -30.09
C LYS A 105 -2.31 3.55 -29.12
N ALA A 106 -3.59 3.76 -28.84
CA ALA A 106 -4.41 2.67 -28.31
C ALA A 106 -4.18 1.47 -29.24
N PRO A 107 -3.88 0.27 -28.69
CA PRO A 107 -3.80 -0.92 -29.50
C PRO A 107 -5.07 -1.04 -30.33
N SER A 108 -4.96 -1.54 -31.56
CA SER A 108 -6.14 -1.71 -32.39
C SER A 108 -7.16 -2.60 -31.65
N PRO A 109 -8.48 -2.34 -31.74
CA PRO A 109 -9.48 -3.14 -31.04
C PRO A 109 -9.28 -4.64 -31.34
N GLY A 110 -9.00 -5.43 -30.30
CA GLY A 110 -8.71 -6.85 -30.43
C GLY A 110 -7.23 -7.24 -30.48
N GLU A 111 -6.29 -6.29 -30.57
CA GLU A 111 -4.85 -6.57 -30.56
C GLU A 111 -4.41 -7.24 -29.26
N PHE A 112 -4.95 -6.80 -28.12
CA PHE A 112 -4.77 -7.43 -26.81
C PHE A 112 -5.30 -8.87 -26.71
N LEU A 113 -6.31 -9.24 -27.51
CA LEU A 113 -6.82 -10.62 -27.57
C LEU A 113 -6.09 -11.47 -28.61
N SER A 114 -5.66 -10.87 -29.72
CA SER A 114 -4.94 -11.56 -30.80
C SER A 114 -3.53 -11.96 -30.39
N MET A 115 -2.94 -11.25 -29.43
CA MET A 115 -1.75 -11.70 -28.73
C MET A 115 -2.20 -12.78 -27.72
N ASN A 116 -2.26 -14.03 -28.18
CA ASN A 116 -2.23 -15.19 -27.30
C ASN A 116 -0.73 -15.48 -27.01
N PRO A 117 -0.27 -15.53 -25.74
CA PRO A 117 -1.05 -15.63 -24.49
C PRO A 117 -1.47 -14.35 -23.70
N PRO A 118 -1.11 -13.08 -24.04
CA PRO A 118 -1.46 -11.89 -23.24
C PRO A 118 -2.91 -11.71 -22.76
N GLY A 119 -3.93 -12.03 -23.56
CA GLY A 119 -5.34 -11.84 -23.14
C GLY A 119 -5.74 -12.64 -21.89
N LEU A 120 -5.33 -13.92 -21.83
CA LEU A 120 -5.60 -14.78 -20.67
C LEU A 120 -4.82 -14.32 -19.43
N PHE A 121 -3.59 -13.84 -19.62
CA PHE A 121 -2.77 -13.30 -18.53
C PHE A 121 -3.47 -12.13 -17.84
N TYR A 122 -4.03 -11.18 -18.59
CA TYR A 122 -4.78 -10.06 -18.01
C TYR A 122 -6.05 -10.51 -17.30
N LEU A 123 -6.81 -11.43 -17.88
CA LEU A 123 -8.03 -11.94 -17.26
C LEU A 123 -7.74 -12.62 -15.91
N VAL A 124 -6.77 -13.54 -15.88
CA VAL A 124 -6.34 -14.23 -14.65
C VAL A 124 -5.76 -13.24 -13.65
N GLY A 125 -4.92 -12.31 -14.12
CA GLY A 125 -4.35 -11.24 -13.31
C GLY A 125 -5.42 -10.39 -12.65
N THR A 126 -6.46 -9.98 -13.38
CA THR A 126 -7.61 -9.23 -12.87
C THR A 126 -8.30 -9.97 -11.73
N PHE A 127 -8.70 -11.23 -11.97
CA PHE A 127 -9.35 -12.03 -10.93
C PHE A 127 -8.48 -12.23 -9.70
N TRP A 128 -7.18 -12.50 -9.88
CA TRP A 128 -6.24 -12.66 -8.76
C TRP A 128 -6.09 -11.38 -7.95
N CYS A 129 -5.89 -10.24 -8.60
CA CYS A 129 -5.70 -8.96 -7.92
C CYS A 129 -6.94 -8.53 -7.14
N TRP A 130 -8.14 -8.76 -7.70
CA TRP A 130 -9.41 -8.55 -7.00
C TRP A 130 -9.61 -9.53 -5.84
N PHE A 131 -9.26 -10.80 -6.01
CA PHE A 131 -9.32 -11.79 -4.93
C PHE A 131 -8.45 -11.38 -3.74
N VAL A 132 -7.22 -10.92 -3.96
CA VAL A 132 -6.34 -10.44 -2.87
C VAL A 132 -6.90 -9.19 -2.20
N LEU A 133 -7.49 -8.26 -2.96
CA LEU A 133 -8.17 -7.08 -2.38
C LEU A 133 -9.37 -7.49 -1.52
N ALA A 134 -10.23 -8.37 -2.04
CA ALA A 134 -11.39 -8.88 -1.30
C ALA A 134 -10.95 -9.63 -0.04
N TYR A 135 -9.93 -10.48 -0.13
CA TYR A 135 -9.32 -11.16 1.01
C TYR A 135 -8.85 -10.15 2.07
N MET A 136 -8.13 -9.10 1.66
CA MET A 136 -7.72 -8.06 2.59
C MET A 136 -8.91 -7.39 3.28
N PHE A 137 -9.95 -6.98 2.54
CA PHE A 137 -11.12 -6.33 3.15
C PHE A 137 -11.85 -7.26 4.13
N CYS A 138 -11.99 -8.53 3.80
CA CYS A 138 -12.69 -9.51 4.63
C CYS A 138 -11.90 -9.92 5.89
N PHE A 139 -10.56 -10.03 5.79
CA PHE A 139 -9.75 -10.65 6.86
C PHE A 139 -8.78 -9.69 7.57
N VAL A 140 -8.42 -8.56 6.95
CA VAL A 140 -7.48 -7.57 7.49
C VAL A 140 -8.17 -6.24 7.78
N GLY A 141 -9.18 -5.88 6.97
CA GLY A 141 -9.94 -4.63 7.07
C GLY A 141 -9.43 -3.52 6.16
N TRP A 142 -9.94 -2.30 6.36
CA TRP A 142 -9.71 -1.16 5.46
C TRP A 142 -8.40 -0.41 5.72
N GLY A 143 -7.83 -0.54 6.92
CA GLY A 143 -6.64 0.22 7.33
C GLY A 143 -5.46 0.18 6.34
N PRO A 144 -5.08 -1.00 5.81
CA PRO A 144 -3.98 -1.09 4.85
C PRO A 144 -4.16 -0.27 3.57
N MET A 145 -5.40 0.07 3.15
CA MET A 145 -5.65 0.86 1.94
C MET A 145 -5.04 2.27 1.97
N MET A 146 -4.69 2.76 3.14
CA MET A 146 -3.99 4.04 3.31
C MET A 146 -2.49 3.94 2.98
N SER A 147 -1.93 2.72 2.91
CA SER A 147 -0.51 2.50 2.64
C SER A 147 -0.17 2.63 1.16
N TYR A 148 1.09 3.01 0.90
CA TYR A 148 1.62 3.10 -0.45
C TYR A 148 1.62 1.73 -1.13
N THR A 149 1.92 0.67 -0.40
CA THR A 149 1.88 -0.69 -0.92
C THR A 149 0.49 -1.06 -1.43
N MET A 150 -0.58 -0.69 -0.71
CA MET A 150 -1.93 -0.95 -1.20
C MET A 150 -2.32 -0.07 -2.38
N TRP A 151 -1.85 1.18 -2.45
CA TRP A 151 -2.01 2.00 -3.66
C TRP A 151 -1.31 1.34 -4.87
N SER A 152 -0.10 0.81 -4.67
CA SER A 152 0.61 0.05 -5.70
C SER A 152 -0.21 -1.14 -6.19
N TRP A 153 -0.73 -1.97 -5.27
CA TRP A 153 -1.55 -3.13 -5.62
C TRP A 153 -2.85 -2.71 -6.32
N SER A 154 -3.56 -1.70 -5.81
CA SER A 154 -4.81 -1.21 -6.41
C SER A 154 -4.61 -0.66 -7.81
N LEU A 155 -3.51 0.04 -8.09
CA LEU A 155 -3.20 0.56 -9.42
C LEU A 155 -2.87 -0.58 -10.40
N LEU A 156 -2.20 -1.64 -9.93
CA LEU A 156 -2.02 -2.86 -10.72
C LEU A 156 -3.36 -3.56 -11.01
N THR A 157 -4.24 -3.68 -9.99
CA THR A 157 -5.59 -4.22 -10.17
C THR A 157 -6.38 -3.43 -11.22
N LEU A 158 -6.37 -2.09 -11.12
CA LEU A 158 -7.06 -1.21 -12.07
C LEU A 158 -6.49 -1.36 -13.48
N ARG A 159 -5.17 -1.39 -13.62
CA ARG A 159 -4.51 -1.62 -14.91
C ARG A 159 -4.96 -2.92 -15.55
N TYR A 160 -4.92 -4.03 -14.82
CA TYR A 160 -5.36 -5.33 -15.34
C TYR A 160 -6.85 -5.33 -15.67
N THR A 161 -7.68 -4.71 -14.83
CA THR A 161 -9.12 -4.58 -15.08
C THR A 161 -9.38 -3.81 -16.37
N PHE A 162 -8.70 -2.68 -16.58
CA PHE A 162 -8.82 -1.87 -17.78
C PHE A 162 -8.27 -2.58 -19.02
N ALA A 163 -7.16 -3.31 -18.90
CA ALA A 163 -6.62 -4.12 -19.98
C ALA A 163 -7.56 -5.26 -20.37
N THR A 164 -8.12 -6.00 -19.40
CA THR A 164 -9.10 -7.07 -19.64
C THR A 164 -10.38 -6.54 -20.28
N THR A 165 -10.91 -5.42 -19.78
CA THR A 165 -12.15 -4.83 -20.31
C THR A 165 -11.97 -4.28 -21.72
N GLY A 166 -10.85 -3.58 -21.99
CA GLY A 166 -10.49 -3.14 -23.33
C GLY A 166 -10.32 -4.31 -24.29
N ALA A 167 -9.54 -5.32 -23.88
CA ALA A 167 -9.31 -6.52 -24.68
C ALA A 167 -10.60 -7.25 -25.03
N SER A 168 -11.50 -7.44 -24.06
CA SER A 168 -12.70 -8.28 -24.24
C SER A 168 -13.63 -7.85 -25.39
N GLY A 169 -13.55 -6.60 -25.86
CA GLY A 169 -14.50 -6.05 -26.82
C GLY A 169 -15.94 -5.97 -26.29
N ILE A 170 -16.17 -6.38 -25.03
CA ILE A 170 -17.48 -6.44 -24.37
C ILE A 170 -17.97 -5.04 -23.98
N LEU A 171 -17.13 -4.02 -24.10
CA LEU A 171 -17.48 -2.63 -23.84
C LEU A 171 -16.83 -1.71 -24.88
N TRP A 172 -17.62 -0.85 -25.51
CA TRP A 172 -17.20 0.17 -26.50
C TRP A 172 -16.39 1.32 -25.87
N LEU A 173 -15.59 1.02 -24.85
CA LEU A 173 -14.96 2.01 -23.99
C LEU A 173 -13.49 2.13 -24.38
N ALA A 174 -13.19 2.74 -25.53
CA ALA A 174 -11.81 3.03 -25.95
C ALA A 174 -10.96 3.75 -24.87
N TRP A 175 -11.62 4.42 -23.92
CA TRP A 175 -10.97 5.04 -22.78
C TRP A 175 -10.37 4.02 -21.77
N THR A 176 -10.86 2.77 -21.69
CA THR A 176 -10.27 1.77 -20.79
C THR A 176 -8.90 1.34 -21.28
N GLU A 177 -8.71 1.14 -22.59
CA GLU A 177 -7.40 0.86 -23.17
C GLU A 177 -6.42 2.00 -22.90
N TRP A 178 -6.88 3.25 -23.08
CA TRP A 178 -6.09 4.43 -22.76
C TRP A 178 -5.71 4.50 -21.27
N LEU A 179 -6.64 4.22 -20.36
CA LEU A 179 -6.34 4.18 -18.92
C LEU A 179 -5.42 3.03 -18.54
N ALA A 180 -5.60 1.85 -19.15
CA ALA A 180 -4.69 0.73 -18.96
C ALA A 180 -3.27 1.19 -19.35
N GLU A 181 -3.13 1.81 -20.52
CA GLU A 181 -1.87 2.33 -21.03
C GLU A 181 -1.25 3.39 -20.11
N ALA A 182 -2.03 4.38 -19.67
CA ALA A 182 -1.59 5.42 -18.75
C ALA A 182 -1.11 4.85 -17.40
N LEU A 183 -1.68 3.73 -16.95
CA LEU A 183 -1.29 3.06 -15.70
C LEU A 183 -0.10 2.11 -15.86
N ARG A 184 0.40 1.86 -17.08
CA ARG A 184 1.50 0.89 -17.33
C ARG A 184 2.71 1.18 -16.47
N PHE A 185 3.30 2.34 -16.67
CA PHE A 185 4.51 2.71 -15.95
C PHE A 185 4.21 2.96 -14.46
N VAL A 186 3.03 3.50 -14.13
CA VAL A 186 2.62 3.74 -12.74
C VAL A 186 2.63 2.45 -11.93
N ALA A 187 1.99 1.40 -12.43
CA ALA A 187 1.91 0.11 -11.74
C ALA A 187 3.30 -0.51 -11.57
N LEU A 188 4.13 -0.51 -12.61
CA LEU A 188 5.48 -1.05 -12.57
C LEU A 188 6.40 -0.27 -11.64
N ALA A 189 6.45 1.06 -11.75
CA ALA A 189 7.30 1.89 -10.89
C ALA A 189 6.91 1.75 -9.41
N ASN A 190 5.61 1.73 -9.11
CA ASN A 190 5.14 1.54 -7.75
C ASN A 190 5.51 0.14 -7.21
N ALA A 191 5.33 -0.91 -8.03
CA ALA A 191 5.66 -2.27 -7.64
C ALA A 191 7.18 -2.44 -7.42
N CYS A 192 8.02 -1.83 -8.27
CA CYS A 192 9.48 -1.76 -8.07
C CYS A 192 9.82 -1.12 -6.72
N ILE A 193 9.27 0.07 -6.44
CA ILE A 193 9.54 0.80 -5.20
C ILE A 193 9.10 -0.01 -3.99
N THR A 194 7.89 -0.57 -4.01
CA THR A 194 7.38 -1.42 -2.95
C THR A 194 8.29 -2.63 -2.73
N PHE A 195 8.66 -3.35 -3.79
CA PHE A 195 9.51 -4.53 -3.67
C PHE A 195 10.91 -4.17 -3.15
N PHE A 196 11.61 -3.24 -3.80
CA PHE A 196 13.00 -2.94 -3.48
C PHE A 196 13.14 -2.22 -2.13
N LEU A 197 12.32 -1.20 -1.84
CA LEU A 197 12.40 -0.53 -0.53
C LEU A 197 12.00 -1.47 0.60
N TRP A 198 10.93 -2.25 0.43
CA TRP A 198 10.50 -3.17 1.48
C TRP A 198 11.49 -4.32 1.66
N TRP A 199 11.75 -5.11 0.63
CA TRP A 199 12.50 -6.37 0.77
C TRP A 199 14.02 -6.20 0.81
N LEU A 200 14.59 -5.19 0.14
CA LEU A 200 16.05 -5.01 0.13
C LEU A 200 16.54 -4.05 1.21
N ILE A 201 15.69 -3.15 1.70
CA ILE A 201 16.10 -2.14 2.68
C ILE A 201 15.40 -2.34 4.02
N LEU A 202 14.07 -2.25 4.06
CA LEU A 202 13.32 -2.20 5.32
C LEU A 202 13.27 -3.56 6.03
N VAL A 203 13.01 -4.66 5.31
CA VAL A 203 12.92 -6.00 5.90
C VAL A 203 14.24 -6.41 6.56
N PRO A 204 15.41 -6.31 5.91
CA PRO A 204 16.69 -6.61 6.56
C PRO A 204 16.93 -5.70 7.76
N PHE A 205 16.73 -4.38 7.60
CA PHE A 205 16.94 -3.42 8.67
C PHE A 205 16.08 -3.73 9.90
N ILE A 206 14.77 -3.89 9.72
CA ILE A 206 13.84 -4.21 10.81
C ILE A 206 14.23 -5.55 11.44
N TYR A 207 14.47 -6.59 10.63
CA TYR A 207 14.85 -7.91 11.13
C TYR A 207 16.07 -7.87 12.07
N TYR A 208 17.12 -7.12 11.71
CA TYR A 208 18.32 -7.01 12.55
C TYR A 208 18.13 -6.17 13.82
N THR A 209 17.13 -5.29 13.87
CA THR A 209 16.79 -4.50 15.07
C THR A 209 15.89 -5.25 16.06
N GLN A 210 15.25 -6.34 15.65
CA GLN A 210 14.39 -7.13 16.53
C GLN A 210 15.19 -8.11 17.39
N ASP A 211 14.63 -8.48 18.55
CA ASP A 211 15.09 -9.60 19.36
C ASP A 211 14.70 -10.96 18.74
N ALA A 212 15.05 -12.07 19.39
CA ALA A 212 14.85 -13.41 18.83
C ALA A 212 13.37 -13.75 18.60
N GLU A 213 12.48 -13.32 19.50
CA GLU A 213 11.04 -13.54 19.40
C GLU A 213 10.42 -12.63 18.33
N GLY A 214 10.74 -11.34 18.37
CA GLY A 214 10.30 -10.35 17.38
C GLY A 214 10.73 -10.71 15.96
N ARG A 215 11.94 -11.26 15.77
CA ARG A 215 12.39 -11.77 14.46
C ARG A 215 11.48 -12.89 13.92
N ARG A 216 11.09 -13.84 14.77
CA ARG A 216 10.21 -14.96 14.36
C ARG A 216 8.83 -14.44 13.98
N ALA A 217 8.26 -13.54 14.78
CA ALA A 217 6.98 -12.90 14.50
C ALA A 217 7.04 -12.07 13.20
N PHE A 218 8.11 -11.29 13.01
CA PHE A 218 8.32 -10.46 11.82
C PHE A 218 8.47 -11.31 10.55
N VAL A 219 9.22 -12.41 10.59
CA VAL A 219 9.33 -13.35 9.46
C VAL A 219 7.98 -13.98 9.15
N LYS A 220 7.25 -14.44 10.17
CA LYS A 220 5.91 -15.01 9.99
C LYS A 220 4.94 -14.00 9.35
N LEU A 221 5.00 -12.73 9.77
CA LEU A 221 4.21 -11.66 9.17
C LEU A 221 4.58 -11.47 7.69
N ASN A 222 5.86 -11.26 7.39
CA ASN A 222 6.33 -10.98 6.01
C ASN A 222 6.09 -12.15 5.06
N LEU A 223 6.11 -13.38 5.55
CA LEU A 223 5.80 -14.59 4.79
C LEU A 223 4.31 -14.94 4.79
N SER A 224 3.44 -14.09 5.37
CA SER A 224 1.99 -14.28 5.28
C SER A 224 1.51 -14.19 3.84
N PHE A 225 0.44 -14.93 3.51
CA PHE A 225 -0.15 -14.94 2.18
C PHE A 225 -0.41 -13.52 1.64
N PHE A 226 -1.01 -12.65 2.47
CA PHE A 226 -1.32 -11.27 2.08
C PHE A 226 -0.07 -10.45 1.77
N LEU A 227 0.92 -10.42 2.66
CA LEU A 227 2.13 -9.61 2.44
C LEU A 227 2.98 -10.13 1.28
N MET A 228 3.08 -11.44 1.11
CA MET A 228 3.79 -12.04 -0.04
C MET A 228 3.15 -11.62 -1.36
N ASN A 229 1.81 -11.56 -1.44
CA ASN A 229 1.16 -11.08 -2.66
C ASN A 229 1.47 -9.62 -2.94
N ILE A 230 1.18 -8.72 -2.00
CA ILE A 230 1.24 -7.27 -2.26
C ILE A 230 2.66 -6.70 -2.32
N HIS A 231 3.65 -7.35 -1.67
CA HIS A 231 5.04 -6.90 -1.69
C HIS A 231 5.92 -7.69 -2.66
N VAL A 232 5.79 -9.03 -2.71
CA VAL A 232 6.64 -9.87 -3.58
C VAL A 232 6.00 -10.04 -4.94
N LEU A 233 4.81 -10.64 -5.01
CA LEU A 233 4.19 -11.02 -6.30
C LEU A 233 3.80 -9.80 -7.17
N ASN A 234 3.52 -8.66 -6.53
CA ASN A 234 3.24 -7.39 -7.20
C ASN A 234 4.29 -7.02 -8.26
N PHE A 235 5.59 -7.15 -7.93
CA PHE A 235 6.67 -6.77 -8.83
C PHE A 235 6.80 -7.70 -10.05
N PRO A 236 6.90 -9.04 -9.92
CA PRO A 236 6.92 -9.94 -11.06
C PRO A 236 5.69 -9.81 -11.96
N LEU A 237 4.49 -9.59 -11.39
CA LEU A 237 3.29 -9.38 -12.19
C LEU A 237 3.42 -8.11 -13.06
N ALA A 238 3.72 -6.97 -12.44
CA ALA A 238 3.88 -5.71 -13.17
C ALA A 238 5.04 -5.74 -14.18
N LEU A 239 6.14 -6.44 -13.85
CA LEU A 239 7.28 -6.61 -14.74
C LEU A 239 6.91 -7.47 -15.94
N LEU A 240 6.29 -8.63 -15.73
CA LEU A 240 5.86 -9.51 -16.82
C LEU A 240 4.90 -8.79 -17.76
N ASP A 241 3.94 -8.06 -17.21
CA ASP A 241 3.03 -7.22 -17.97
C ASP A 241 3.77 -6.20 -18.87
N PHE A 242 4.76 -5.50 -18.32
CA PHE A 242 5.59 -4.58 -19.11
C PHE A 242 6.41 -5.30 -20.18
N LEU A 243 7.01 -6.45 -19.87
CA LEU A 243 7.81 -7.22 -20.82
C LEU A 243 6.96 -7.81 -21.96
N TYR A 244 5.72 -8.24 -21.68
CA TYR A 244 4.81 -8.75 -22.70
C TYR A 244 4.38 -7.67 -23.70
N ASN A 245 4.28 -6.42 -23.27
CA ASN A 245 3.88 -5.29 -24.09
C ASN A 245 4.96 -4.21 -24.07
N ALA A 246 6.21 -4.64 -24.26
CA ALA A 246 7.36 -3.79 -24.15
C ALA A 246 7.31 -2.69 -25.22
N ARG A 247 7.24 -1.45 -24.77
CA ARG A 247 7.46 -0.27 -25.61
C ARG A 247 8.37 0.71 -24.88
N THR A 248 9.00 1.58 -25.65
CA THR A 248 9.69 2.73 -25.09
C THR A 248 8.69 3.60 -24.33
N LEU A 249 9.05 3.93 -23.09
CA LEU A 249 8.30 4.83 -22.23
C LEU A 249 8.53 6.27 -22.69
N ILE A 250 7.46 7.04 -22.70
CA ILE A 250 7.45 8.44 -23.14
C ILE A 250 7.26 9.38 -21.95
N LEU A 251 7.41 10.69 -22.18
CA LEU A 251 7.28 11.69 -21.12
C LEU A 251 5.92 11.61 -20.41
N PHE A 252 4.84 11.31 -21.13
CA PHE A 252 3.52 11.10 -20.55
C PHE A 252 3.52 10.03 -19.44
N ASP A 253 4.18 8.88 -19.66
CA ASP A 253 4.23 7.79 -18.69
C ASP A 253 4.87 8.27 -17.38
N LEU A 254 6.04 8.91 -17.50
CA LEU A 254 6.76 9.47 -16.35
C LEU A 254 5.90 10.51 -15.62
N TRP A 255 5.24 11.40 -16.37
CA TRP A 255 4.40 12.44 -15.80
C TRP A 255 3.23 11.86 -15.00
N VAL A 256 2.52 10.85 -15.52
CA VAL A 256 1.42 10.19 -14.78
C VAL A 256 1.94 9.52 -13.51
N ALA A 257 3.08 8.82 -13.58
CA ALA A 257 3.65 8.16 -12.39
C ALA A 257 4.08 9.17 -11.31
N LEU A 258 4.72 10.28 -11.71
CA LEU A 258 5.09 11.36 -10.78
C LEU A 258 3.85 12.05 -10.21
N LEU A 259 2.79 12.23 -11.00
CA LEU A 259 1.51 12.78 -10.54
C LEU A 259 0.88 11.89 -9.48
N VAL A 260 0.81 10.58 -9.71
CA VAL A 260 0.29 9.61 -8.73
C VAL A 260 1.13 9.60 -7.45
N ALA A 261 2.45 9.63 -7.58
CA ALA A 261 3.37 9.72 -6.44
C ALA A 261 3.15 11.01 -5.62
N TRP A 262 2.98 12.15 -6.30
CA TRP A 262 2.71 13.43 -5.68
C TRP A 262 1.33 13.48 -5.00
N VAL A 263 0.30 12.89 -5.61
CA VAL A 263 -1.03 12.75 -5.00
C VAL A 263 -0.93 11.91 -3.72
N TYR A 264 -0.23 10.77 -3.76
CA TYR A 264 -0.04 9.96 -2.56
C TYR A 264 0.76 10.71 -1.49
N LEU A 265 1.84 11.40 -1.85
CA LEU A 265 2.62 12.20 -0.91
C LEU A 265 1.77 13.29 -0.26
N THR A 266 0.94 13.98 -1.03
CA THR A 266 0.01 15.00 -0.54
C THR A 266 -1.02 14.39 0.40
N PHE A 267 -1.63 13.26 0.02
CA PHE A 267 -2.54 12.51 0.89
C PHE A 267 -1.87 12.07 2.20
N TYR A 268 -0.68 11.50 2.12
CA TYR A 268 0.09 11.06 3.28
C TYR A 268 0.38 12.21 4.23
N LEU A 269 0.87 13.34 3.71
CA LEU A 269 1.17 14.50 4.53
C LEU A 269 -0.12 15.14 5.06
N TYR A 270 -1.03 15.59 4.21
CA TYR A 270 -2.16 16.41 4.65
C TYR A 270 -3.26 15.63 5.36
N VAL A 271 -3.37 14.32 5.16
CA VAL A 271 -4.39 13.49 5.80
C VAL A 271 -3.75 12.59 6.86
N LEU A 272 -2.89 11.64 6.46
CA LEU A 272 -2.42 10.59 7.38
C LEU A 272 -1.56 11.15 8.52
N ASP A 273 -0.62 12.04 8.22
CA ASP A 273 0.25 12.63 9.23
C ASP A 273 -0.55 13.52 10.22
N LYS A 274 -1.61 14.20 9.75
CA LYS A 274 -2.48 15.02 10.61
C LYS A 274 -3.30 14.19 11.60
N ILE A 275 -3.70 12.97 11.21
CA ILE A 275 -4.39 12.04 12.10
C ILE A 275 -3.44 11.13 12.89
N GLY A 276 -2.13 11.38 12.82
CA GLY A 276 -1.11 10.62 13.56
C GLY A 276 -0.80 9.23 12.99
N VAL A 277 -1.18 8.96 11.74
CA VAL A 277 -0.87 7.70 11.05
C VAL A 277 0.47 7.86 10.34
N HIS A 278 1.53 7.31 10.95
CA HIS A 278 2.89 7.37 10.43
C HIS A 278 3.32 6.00 9.89
N LEU A 279 3.05 5.74 8.60
CA LEU A 279 3.41 4.46 7.97
C LEU A 279 4.89 4.39 7.56
N TYR A 280 5.49 5.55 7.24
CA TYR A 280 6.86 5.63 6.75
C TYR A 280 7.60 6.74 7.50
N VAL A 281 8.45 6.36 8.46
CA VAL A 281 9.27 7.31 9.24
C VAL A 281 10.13 8.18 8.34
N ILE A 282 10.58 7.61 7.22
CA ILE A 282 11.38 8.26 6.19
C ILE A 282 10.68 9.51 5.64
N LEU A 283 9.34 9.57 5.63
CA LEU A 283 8.58 10.69 5.07
C LEU A 283 8.21 11.80 6.07
N THR A 284 8.87 11.91 7.24
CA THR A 284 8.49 12.92 8.24
C THR A 284 8.60 14.37 7.71
N PRO A 285 7.51 15.18 7.71
CA PRO A 285 7.54 16.57 7.25
C PRO A 285 8.17 17.53 8.27
N ARG A 286 8.53 17.06 9.46
CA ARG A 286 8.96 17.89 10.59
C ARG A 286 10.45 18.23 10.55
N THR A 287 11.21 17.69 9.61
CA THR A 287 12.63 18.01 9.43
C THR A 287 12.84 18.85 8.17
N PRO A 288 13.82 19.77 8.13
CA PRO A 288 14.17 20.47 6.89
C PRO A 288 14.73 19.52 5.83
N LEU A 289 15.27 18.37 6.22
CA LEU A 289 15.77 17.33 5.31
C LEU A 289 14.64 16.56 4.59
N CYS A 290 13.37 16.80 4.93
CA CYS A 290 12.24 16.16 4.27
C CYS A 290 12.23 16.39 2.76
N ALA A 291 12.56 17.61 2.31
CA ALA A 291 12.59 17.96 0.89
C ALA A 291 13.64 17.13 0.12
N LEU A 292 14.82 16.89 0.71
CA LEU A 292 15.82 16.01 0.12
C LEU A 292 15.28 14.59 -0.02
N ASN A 293 14.67 14.06 1.04
CA ASN A 293 14.13 12.71 1.01
C ASN A 293 12.97 12.56 -0.01
N TYR A 294 12.05 13.52 -0.09
CA TYR A 294 10.99 13.51 -1.09
C TYR A 294 11.55 13.61 -2.50
N THR A 295 12.60 14.41 -2.71
CA THR A 295 13.32 14.49 -3.99
C THR A 295 13.91 13.13 -4.35
N LEU A 296 14.58 12.44 -3.42
CA LEU A 296 15.14 11.11 -3.65
C LEU A 296 14.06 10.10 -4.07
N VAL A 297 12.89 10.14 -3.43
CA VAL A 297 11.75 9.27 -3.82
C VAL A 297 11.32 9.56 -5.26
N LEU A 298 11.16 10.82 -5.66
CA LEU A 298 10.80 11.16 -7.04
C LEU A 298 11.92 10.80 -8.04
N LEU A 299 13.19 10.95 -7.65
CA LEU A 299 14.33 10.55 -8.48
C LEU A 299 14.39 9.04 -8.70
N ILE A 300 13.88 8.21 -7.77
CA ILE A 300 13.75 6.76 -7.99
C ILE A 300 12.81 6.49 -9.16
N TYR A 301 11.68 7.20 -9.30
CA TYR A 301 10.80 7.05 -10.47
C TYR A 301 11.53 7.39 -11.77
N VAL A 302 12.29 8.50 -11.78
CA VAL A 302 13.08 8.90 -12.96
C VAL A 302 14.15 7.85 -13.29
N GLY A 303 14.82 7.30 -12.26
CA GLY A 303 15.81 6.24 -12.44
C GLY A 303 15.21 4.95 -13.01
N ILE A 304 14.06 4.52 -12.51
CA ILE A 304 13.33 3.36 -13.04
C ILE A 304 12.92 3.61 -14.50
N PHE A 305 12.39 4.80 -14.80
CA PHE A 305 12.01 5.20 -16.17
C PHE A 305 13.20 5.10 -17.13
N ALA A 306 14.34 5.70 -16.75
CA ALA A 306 15.55 5.68 -17.56
C ALA A 306 16.10 4.25 -17.77
N ALA A 307 16.11 3.43 -16.71
CA ALA A 307 16.56 2.05 -16.79
C ALA A 307 15.70 1.20 -17.74
N LEU A 308 14.38 1.31 -17.66
CA LEU A 308 13.46 0.57 -18.54
C LEU A 308 13.54 1.05 -20.00
N ASN A 309 13.77 2.33 -20.23
CA ASN A 309 14.04 2.85 -21.58
C ASN A 309 15.36 2.36 -22.15
N GLY A 310 16.40 2.22 -21.31
CA GLY A 310 17.65 1.57 -21.72
C GLY A 310 17.45 0.12 -22.17
N ILE A 311 16.63 -0.64 -21.44
CA ILE A 311 16.28 -2.02 -21.77
C ILE A 311 15.51 -2.08 -23.10
N THR A 312 14.42 -1.33 -23.23
CA THR A 312 13.57 -1.36 -24.44
C THR A 312 14.26 -0.79 -25.67
N GLY A 313 15.11 0.23 -25.52
CA GLY A 313 15.92 0.78 -26.62
C GLY A 313 16.95 -0.21 -27.16
N SER A 314 17.50 -1.08 -26.31
CA SER A 314 18.41 -2.15 -26.77
C SER A 314 17.70 -3.21 -27.62
N TRP A 315 16.42 -3.48 -27.32
CA TRP A 315 15.62 -4.48 -28.04
C TRP A 315 15.21 -4.02 -29.43
N SER A 316 14.84 -2.75 -29.60
CA SER A 316 14.46 -2.21 -30.91
C SER A 316 15.64 -2.21 -31.89
N GLY A 317 16.87 -1.99 -31.40
CA GLY A 317 18.08 -2.10 -32.23
C GLY A 317 18.41 -3.52 -32.70
N THR A 318 17.90 -4.56 -32.03
CA THR A 318 18.20 -5.97 -32.37
C THR A 318 17.22 -6.55 -33.40
N GLN A 319 16.00 -6.02 -33.50
CA GLN A 319 15.01 -6.47 -34.49
C GLN A 319 15.13 -5.77 -35.86
N ALA A 320 15.98 -4.76 -35.98
CA ALA A 320 16.19 -3.99 -37.21
C ALA A 320 17.36 -4.50 -38.08
N GLY A 321 17.99 -5.62 -37.72
CA GLY A 321 19.06 -6.27 -38.49
C GLY A 321 18.71 -7.70 -38.87
#